data_AF-A0A2N2ILL8-F1
#
_entry.id   AF-A0A2N2ILL8-F1
#
_cell.length_a   1.000
_cell.length_b   1.000
_cell.length_c   1.000
_cell.angle_alpha   90.00
_cell.angle_beta   90.00
_cell.angle_gamma   90.00
#
_symmetry.space_group_name_H-M   'P 1'
#
loop_
_entity.id
_entity.type
_entity.pdbx_description
1 polymer ?
#
loop_
_entity_poly.entity_id
_entity_poly.type
_entity_poly.pdbx_seq_one_letter_code
_entity_poly.pdbx_strand_id
1 'polypeptide(L)'
;MISRRIGMRAWVMASVLAALGLAAACTDTTNVGDNGAGDGGILPGTTEGRCGDGLDENGNGFVDEGCPCTPGETAGCFPGPASARQRGACKDGAMVCPGSGEFSTWGGECHGATLPQDETCNGTDDDCDGAVDEGCACSPAGETRSCGEAEGLSAPCKPGQQTCGEDGSWSDCDGAVLPELEVCGDDIDNDCNGEVDDGCETDAGTGGTGGTGGTGGTGGTGASGGSGGSTGGTGGTSPSNEVCDNGLDDDKNGLIDDD
;
A
#
# COMPACT_ATOMS: atom_id res chain seq x y z
N MET A 1 -48.99 28.31 75.11
CA MET A 1 -48.87 27.13 74.24
C MET A 1 -48.86 27.65 72.80
N ILE A 2 -47.75 27.39 72.06
CA ILE A 2 -47.61 27.09 70.60
C ILE A 2 -48.62 27.79 69.67
N SER A 3 -48.33 28.61 68.65
CA SER A 3 -47.37 28.53 67.52
C SER A 3 -47.53 29.86 66.72
N ARG A 4 -46.50 30.63 66.31
CA ARG A 4 -45.81 30.59 64.98
C ARG A 4 -46.80 30.33 63.81
N ARG A 5 -46.94 31.14 62.75
CA ARG A 5 -45.94 31.79 61.86
C ARG A 5 -46.68 32.45 60.66
N ILE A 6 -46.07 33.51 60.09
CA ILE A 6 -45.89 33.82 58.63
C ILE A 6 -47.18 34.09 57.81
N GLY A 7 -47.39 35.22 57.12
CA GLY A 7 -46.47 36.16 56.49
C GLY A 7 -46.32 35.88 54.99
N MET A 8 -47.35 36.08 54.18
CA MET A 8 -47.28 35.92 52.71
C MET A 8 -47.40 37.30 52.03
N ARG A 9 -46.27 37.82 51.54
CA ARG A 9 -46.21 38.96 50.62
C ARG A 9 -46.12 38.39 49.22
N ALA A 10 -47.15 38.66 48.42
CA ALA A 10 -47.19 38.29 47.00
C ALA A 10 -46.13 39.08 46.22
N TRP A 11 -45.20 38.36 45.60
CA TRP A 11 -44.26 38.91 44.62
C TRP A 11 -44.80 38.63 43.22
N VAL A 12 -45.01 39.70 42.45
CA VAL A 12 -45.31 39.67 41.03
C VAL A 12 -43.97 39.44 40.31
N MET A 13 -43.79 38.28 39.68
CA MET A 13 -42.67 38.03 38.78
C MET A 13 -43.17 38.15 37.34
N ALA A 14 -42.66 39.16 36.63
CA ALA A 14 -42.89 39.38 35.22
C ALA A 14 -42.09 38.37 34.40
N SER A 15 -42.78 37.54 33.62
CA SER A 15 -42.20 36.57 32.71
C SER A 15 -41.70 37.24 31.44
N VAL A 16 -40.39 37.40 31.31
CA VAL A 16 -39.72 37.68 30.04
C VAL A 16 -39.36 36.34 29.41
N LEU A 17 -40.20 35.87 28.49
CA LEU A 17 -39.88 34.74 27.60
C LEU A 17 -38.93 35.26 26.52
N ALA A 18 -37.62 35.18 26.80
CA ALA A 18 -36.59 35.27 25.78
C ALA A 18 -36.66 33.99 24.93
N ALA A 19 -37.04 34.13 23.67
CA ALA A 19 -36.91 33.07 22.68
C ALA A 19 -35.41 32.86 22.42
N LEU A 20 -34.82 31.83 23.05
CA LEU A 20 -33.57 31.26 22.57
C LEU A 20 -33.89 30.49 21.29
N GLY A 21 -33.63 31.11 20.15
CA GLY A 21 -33.39 30.39 18.91
C GLY A 21 -32.11 29.58 19.09
N LEU A 22 -32.25 28.27 19.23
CA LEU A 22 -31.14 27.34 19.12
C LEU A 22 -30.87 27.18 17.61
N ALA A 23 -30.06 28.08 17.05
CA ALA A 23 -29.35 27.75 15.83
C ALA A 23 -28.28 26.73 16.23
N ALA A 24 -28.43 25.47 15.82
CA ALA A 24 -27.32 24.55 15.74
C ALA A 24 -26.42 25.10 14.64
N ALA A 25 -25.56 26.05 15.00
CA ALA A 25 -24.40 26.37 14.20
C ALA A 25 -23.43 25.21 14.41
N CYS A 26 -22.98 24.57 13.33
CA CYS A 26 -21.76 23.79 13.37
C CYS A 26 -20.68 24.75 13.90
N THR A 27 -20.29 24.54 15.15
CA THR A 27 -19.12 25.24 15.66
C THR A 27 -17.96 24.55 15.00
N ASP A 28 -17.29 25.25 14.08
CA ASP A 28 -15.89 25.03 13.71
C ASP A 28 -15.04 25.05 14.99
N THR A 29 -15.13 24.00 15.78
CA THR A 29 -13.92 23.47 16.38
C THR A 29 -13.10 23.05 15.19
N THR A 30 -12.07 23.84 14.89
CA THR A 30 -10.83 23.31 14.31
C THR A 30 -10.43 22.15 15.22
N ASN A 31 -11.01 21.00 14.95
CA ASN A 31 -10.46 19.73 15.33
C ASN A 31 -9.08 19.78 14.71
N VAL A 32 -8.06 19.84 15.56
CA VAL A 32 -6.79 19.18 15.27
C VAL A 32 -7.09 17.68 15.35
N GLY A 33 -8.05 17.25 14.54
CA GLY A 33 -8.20 15.89 14.07
C GLY A 33 -7.24 15.86 12.92
N ASP A 34 -6.08 15.33 13.23
CA ASP A 34 -5.05 14.95 12.28
C ASP A 34 -5.70 14.00 11.27
N ASN A 35 -6.26 14.59 10.22
CA ASN A 35 -6.77 13.93 9.02
C ASN A 35 -5.99 14.50 7.82
N GLY A 36 -4.68 14.74 8.01
CA GLY A 36 -3.71 14.80 6.92
C GLY A 36 -3.26 13.36 6.70
N ALA A 37 -3.41 12.83 5.49
CA ALA A 37 -2.26 12.60 4.61
C ALA A 37 -1.18 11.77 5.29
N GLY A 38 -0.85 10.59 4.76
CA GLY A 38 0.39 9.89 5.05
C GLY A 38 1.59 10.74 4.64
N ASP A 39 1.87 11.80 5.39
CA ASP A 39 3.17 12.38 5.44
C ASP A 39 4.07 11.29 6.04
N GLY A 40 5.14 10.93 5.32
CA GLY A 40 6.25 10.14 5.84
C GLY A 40 6.96 10.88 6.98
N GLY A 41 6.20 11.27 7.99
CA GLY A 41 6.65 11.88 9.22
C GLY A 41 7.36 10.80 9.99
N ILE A 42 8.67 11.01 10.15
CA ILE A 42 9.51 10.28 11.10
C ILE A 42 8.76 10.24 12.44
N LEU A 43 8.31 9.04 12.83
CA LEU A 43 7.67 8.85 14.12
C LEU A 43 8.65 9.29 15.21
N PRO A 44 8.20 10.03 16.24
CA PRO A 44 9.09 10.48 17.30
C PRO A 44 9.62 9.27 18.08
N GLY A 45 10.85 8.83 17.74
CA GLY A 45 11.53 7.70 18.37
C GLY A 45 12.20 6.72 17.41
N THR A 46 11.99 6.83 16.09
CA THR A 46 12.70 6.01 15.11
C THR A 46 14.01 6.67 14.72
N THR A 47 15.08 5.87 14.65
CA THR A 47 16.36 6.28 14.06
C THR A 47 16.40 6.05 12.55
N GLU A 48 15.35 5.43 12.00
CA GLU A 48 15.09 5.18 10.59
C GLU A 48 13.91 5.99 10.05
N GLY A 49 13.75 5.94 8.72
CA GLY A 49 12.83 6.74 7.93
C GLY A 49 11.36 6.29 8.03
N ARG A 50 10.79 5.84 6.92
CA ARG A 50 9.37 5.51 6.80
C ARG A 50 9.15 4.07 7.26
N CYS A 51 8.45 3.89 8.36
CA CYS A 51 8.08 2.56 8.83
C CYS A 51 7.25 1.77 7.81
N GLY A 52 7.56 0.49 7.69
CA GLY A 52 6.80 -0.51 6.94
C GLY A 52 7.22 -0.61 5.46
N ASP A 53 8.19 0.16 5.00
CA ASP A 53 8.60 0.07 3.60
C ASP A 53 9.55 -1.11 3.32
N GLY A 54 10.02 -1.80 4.37
CA GLY A 54 10.88 -2.96 4.30
C GLY A 54 12.31 -2.61 3.83
N LEU A 55 12.72 -1.35 3.93
CA LEU A 55 14.04 -0.86 3.53
C LEU A 55 14.90 -0.47 4.73
N ASP A 56 16.22 -0.52 4.54
CA ASP A 56 17.21 0.04 5.46
C ASP A 56 17.66 1.40 4.94
N GLU A 57 17.03 2.49 5.38
CA GLU A 57 17.31 3.82 4.82
C GLU A 57 18.59 4.46 5.38
N ASN A 58 19.11 3.94 6.49
CA ASN A 58 20.35 4.46 7.10
C ASN A 58 21.59 3.58 6.80
N GLY A 59 21.40 2.42 6.18
CA GLY A 59 22.43 1.49 5.72
C GLY A 59 23.16 0.77 6.86
N ASN A 60 22.51 0.57 8.01
CA ASN A 60 23.13 -0.07 9.18
C ASN A 60 22.97 -1.60 9.21
N GLY A 61 22.25 -2.18 8.26
CA GLY A 61 21.96 -3.59 8.10
C GLY A 61 20.69 -4.08 8.80
N PHE A 62 19.94 -3.18 9.43
CA PHE A 62 18.65 -3.45 10.05
C PHE A 62 17.56 -2.68 9.31
N VAL A 63 16.38 -3.28 9.22
CA VAL A 63 15.25 -2.75 8.47
C VAL A 63 14.16 -2.32 9.45
N ASP A 64 13.58 -1.15 9.20
CA ASP A 64 12.50 -0.54 9.99
C ASP A 64 12.85 -0.39 11.49
N GLU A 65 14.09 -0.06 11.86
CA GLU A 65 14.50 -0.04 13.27
C GLU A 65 13.64 0.89 14.15
N GLY A 66 13.10 0.32 15.23
CA GLY A 66 12.28 1.08 16.18
C GLY A 66 10.85 1.34 15.70
N CYS A 67 10.47 0.86 14.51
CA CYS A 67 9.09 0.89 14.06
C CYS A 67 8.25 -0.10 14.86
N PRO A 68 7.05 0.31 15.34
CA PRO A 68 6.21 -0.55 16.15
C PRO A 68 5.71 -1.76 15.36
N CYS A 69 5.72 -2.94 15.98
CA CYS A 69 5.24 -4.18 15.37
C CYS A 69 4.57 -5.11 16.40
N THR A 70 3.74 -6.04 15.92
CA THR A 70 3.10 -7.04 16.77
C THR A 70 4.00 -8.25 16.93
N PRO A 71 4.32 -8.74 18.15
CA PRO A 71 5.19 -9.90 18.29
C PRO A 71 4.74 -11.13 17.50
N GLY A 72 5.67 -11.71 16.74
CA GLY A 72 5.42 -12.84 15.85
C GLY A 72 4.86 -12.48 14.47
N GLU A 73 4.56 -11.20 14.21
CA GLU A 73 4.30 -10.68 12.88
C GLU A 73 5.52 -10.86 11.97
N THR A 74 5.29 -11.07 10.68
CA THR A 74 6.34 -11.24 9.68
C THR A 74 6.20 -10.17 8.61
N ALA A 75 7.31 -9.57 8.20
CA ALA A 75 7.36 -8.60 7.12
C ALA A 75 8.51 -8.92 6.16
N GLY A 76 8.37 -8.50 4.90
CA GLY A 76 9.48 -8.48 3.95
C GLY A 76 10.54 -7.49 4.40
N CYS A 77 11.79 -7.72 4.02
CA CYS A 77 12.88 -6.82 4.37
C CYS A 77 13.99 -6.87 3.31
N PHE A 78 14.66 -5.74 3.09
CA PHE A 78 15.79 -5.63 2.19
C PHE A 78 16.84 -4.66 2.76
N PRO A 79 17.92 -5.16 3.39
CA PRO A 79 18.97 -4.32 3.99
C PRO A 79 19.99 -3.77 2.97
N GLY A 80 19.69 -3.86 1.68
CA GLY A 80 20.50 -3.31 0.59
C GLY A 80 19.99 -1.94 0.13
N PRO A 81 20.64 -1.33 -0.86
CA PRO A 81 20.16 -0.08 -1.43
C PRO A 81 18.79 -0.28 -2.09
N ALA A 82 17.84 0.64 -1.84
CA ALA A 82 16.48 0.54 -2.36
C ALA A 82 16.40 0.33 -3.89
N SER A 83 17.37 0.84 -4.65
CA SER A 83 17.44 0.67 -6.11
C SER A 83 17.77 -0.75 -6.57
N ALA A 84 18.35 -1.59 -5.70
CA ALA A 84 18.68 -2.98 -5.98
C ALA A 84 17.56 -3.95 -5.57
N ARG A 85 16.56 -3.47 -4.83
CA ARG A 85 15.45 -4.30 -4.34
C ARG A 85 14.67 -4.88 -5.52
N GLN A 86 14.41 -6.20 -5.47
CA GLN A 86 13.68 -6.96 -6.50
C GLN A 86 14.24 -6.83 -7.92
N ARG A 87 15.54 -6.53 -8.06
CA ARG A 87 16.21 -6.43 -9.35
C ARG A 87 17.23 -7.54 -9.52
N GLY A 88 17.27 -8.15 -10.70
CA GLY A 88 18.23 -9.21 -10.99
C GLY A 88 18.13 -10.35 -9.97
N ALA A 89 19.28 -10.79 -9.47
CA ALA A 89 19.38 -11.80 -8.43
C ALA A 89 18.94 -11.32 -7.03
N CYS A 90 18.79 -10.01 -6.82
CA CYS A 90 18.42 -9.46 -5.52
C CYS A 90 16.95 -9.72 -5.21
N LYS A 91 16.71 -10.22 -4.00
CA LYS A 91 15.39 -10.60 -3.50
C LYS A 91 15.24 -10.19 -2.05
N ASP A 92 14.01 -9.89 -1.67
CA ASP A 92 13.66 -9.62 -0.29
C ASP A 92 13.86 -10.85 0.58
N GLY A 93 14.25 -10.60 1.82
CA GLY A 93 14.18 -11.56 2.90
C GLY A 93 12.90 -11.40 3.70
N ALA A 94 12.84 -12.07 4.84
CA ALA A 94 11.78 -11.90 5.81
C ALA A 94 12.36 -11.66 7.21
N MET A 95 11.71 -10.79 7.96
CA MET A 95 11.97 -10.56 9.37
C MET A 95 10.76 -10.92 10.22
N VAL A 96 11.00 -11.29 11.47
CA VAL A 96 9.96 -11.63 12.45
C VAL A 96 10.02 -10.64 13.59
N CYS A 97 8.90 -10.01 13.91
CA CYS A 97 8.81 -9.03 14.98
C CYS A 97 9.13 -9.73 16.31
N PRO A 98 10.18 -9.28 17.04
CA PRO A 98 10.62 -9.96 18.25
C PRO A 98 9.63 -9.77 19.41
N GLY A 99 9.84 -10.50 20.50
CA GLY A 99 9.13 -10.28 21.77
C GLY A 99 7.91 -11.16 22.01
N SER A 100 7.16 -10.84 23.08
CA SER A 100 5.95 -11.57 23.51
C SER A 100 4.95 -10.70 24.27
N GLY A 101 5.14 -9.38 24.24
CA GLY A 101 4.33 -8.38 24.97
C GLY A 101 3.42 -7.56 24.05
N GLU A 102 2.77 -6.55 24.61
CA GLU A 102 1.84 -5.68 23.86
C GLU A 102 2.55 -4.67 22.94
N PHE A 103 3.83 -4.40 23.21
CA PHE A 103 4.65 -3.48 22.43
C PHE A 103 5.96 -4.14 22.05
N SER A 104 6.28 -4.10 20.77
CA SER A 104 7.57 -4.49 20.23
C SER A 104 7.93 -3.60 19.05
N THR A 105 9.18 -3.71 18.60
CA THR A 105 9.68 -2.94 17.48
C THR A 105 10.48 -3.83 16.53
N TRP A 106 10.44 -3.48 15.25
CA TRP A 106 11.32 -4.02 14.21
C TRP A 106 12.79 -3.62 14.48
N GLY A 107 13.71 -4.19 13.70
CA GLY A 107 15.16 -4.20 13.98
C GLY A 107 15.74 -5.61 14.21
N GLY A 108 15.03 -6.65 13.73
CA GLY A 108 15.55 -8.02 13.67
C GLY A 108 16.48 -8.22 12.46
N GLU A 109 17.15 -9.38 12.40
CA GLU A 109 17.90 -9.77 11.21
C GLU A 109 16.94 -10.03 10.06
N CYS A 110 17.27 -9.52 8.88
CA CYS A 110 16.57 -9.85 7.65
C CYS A 110 17.05 -11.20 7.12
N HIS A 111 16.23 -12.23 7.24
CA HIS A 111 16.62 -13.59 6.86
C HIS A 111 16.27 -13.90 5.41
N GLY A 112 17.23 -14.41 4.65
CA GLY A 112 17.00 -14.91 3.29
C GLY A 112 17.02 -13.86 2.18
N ALA A 113 17.33 -12.59 2.50
CA ALA A 113 17.56 -11.58 1.48
C ALA A 113 18.81 -11.92 0.64
N THR A 114 18.71 -11.70 -0.67
CA THR A 114 19.85 -11.74 -1.59
C THR A 114 20.27 -10.30 -1.87
N LEU A 115 21.49 -9.93 -1.48
CA LEU A 115 22.03 -8.58 -1.61
C LEU A 115 22.97 -8.48 -2.82
N PRO A 116 23.19 -7.27 -3.37
CA PRO A 116 24.14 -7.03 -4.46
C PRO A 116 25.50 -7.70 -4.26
N GLN A 117 25.95 -8.47 -5.24
CA GLN A 117 27.28 -9.11 -5.27
C GLN A 117 28.03 -8.72 -6.54
N ASP A 118 29.35 -8.95 -6.60
CA ASP A 118 30.09 -8.76 -7.85
C ASP A 118 29.59 -9.71 -8.95
N GLU A 119 29.51 -9.22 -10.18
CA GLU A 119 29.14 -10.00 -11.37
C GLU A 119 29.94 -11.30 -11.53
N THR A 120 29.22 -12.41 -11.68
CA THR A 120 29.81 -13.74 -11.87
C THR A 120 29.79 -14.21 -13.33
N CYS A 121 29.37 -13.35 -14.26
CA CYS A 121 29.32 -13.63 -15.69
C CYS A 121 28.38 -14.79 -16.05
N ASN A 122 27.27 -14.94 -15.30
CA ASN A 122 26.39 -16.11 -15.31
C ASN A 122 25.11 -15.92 -16.16
N GLY A 123 24.86 -14.74 -16.72
CA GLY A 123 23.64 -14.41 -17.46
C GLY A 123 22.59 -13.67 -16.62
N THR A 124 22.89 -13.35 -15.37
CA THR A 124 22.04 -12.68 -14.39
C THR A 124 22.75 -11.41 -13.91
N ASP A 125 21.96 -10.40 -13.57
CA ASP A 125 22.38 -9.18 -12.88
C ASP A 125 22.59 -9.54 -11.39
N ASP A 126 23.84 -9.87 -11.01
CA ASP A 126 24.25 -10.29 -9.67
C ASP A 126 24.45 -9.07 -8.73
N ASP A 127 24.81 -7.92 -9.29
CA ASP A 127 25.05 -6.68 -8.56
C ASP A 127 23.80 -5.79 -8.44
N CYS A 128 22.74 -6.17 -9.15
CA CYS A 128 21.41 -5.58 -9.13
C CYS A 128 21.43 -4.10 -9.53
N ASP A 129 22.32 -3.72 -10.46
CA ASP A 129 22.42 -2.37 -11.00
C ASP A 129 21.52 -2.15 -12.24
N GLY A 130 21.04 -3.23 -12.85
CA GLY A 130 20.15 -3.26 -14.01
C GLY A 130 20.86 -3.60 -15.32
N ALA A 131 22.18 -3.72 -15.31
CA ALA A 131 22.96 -4.34 -16.35
C ALA A 131 23.17 -5.82 -16.01
N VAL A 132 23.32 -6.65 -17.04
CA VAL A 132 23.59 -8.08 -16.85
C VAL A 132 25.03 -8.32 -17.28
N ASP A 133 25.86 -8.88 -16.40
CA ASP A 133 27.24 -9.28 -16.69
C ASP A 133 28.11 -8.16 -17.29
N GLU A 134 27.97 -6.94 -16.79
CA GLU A 134 28.85 -5.83 -17.11
C GLU A 134 30.28 -6.09 -16.62
N GLY A 135 31.27 -5.62 -17.41
CA GLY A 135 32.67 -5.93 -17.13
C GLY A 135 33.09 -7.39 -17.41
N CYS A 136 32.18 -8.27 -17.81
CA CYS A 136 32.50 -9.65 -18.20
C CYS A 136 33.09 -9.73 -19.61
N ALA A 137 34.19 -10.47 -19.73
CA ALA A 137 34.84 -10.73 -21.01
C ALA A 137 34.17 -11.88 -21.76
N CYS A 138 34.09 -11.76 -23.09
CA CYS A 138 33.50 -12.74 -23.98
C CYS A 138 34.37 -12.98 -25.22
N SER A 139 34.26 -14.15 -25.83
CA SER A 139 34.95 -14.48 -27.09
C SER A 139 34.45 -15.80 -27.67
N PRO A 140 34.18 -15.88 -28.99
CA PRO A 140 34.52 -14.89 -30.02
C PRO A 140 33.47 -13.77 -30.16
N ALA A 141 33.89 -12.66 -30.78
CA ALA A 141 32.94 -11.61 -31.19
C ALA A 141 31.81 -12.21 -32.05
N GLY A 142 30.57 -11.81 -31.75
CA GLY A 142 29.35 -12.35 -32.35
C GLY A 142 28.81 -13.62 -31.68
N GLU A 143 29.46 -14.14 -30.64
CA GLU A 143 28.84 -15.15 -29.76
C GLU A 143 27.58 -14.58 -29.10
N THR A 144 26.54 -15.40 -28.97
CA THR A 144 25.27 -15.00 -28.36
C THR A 144 24.90 -15.93 -27.22
N ARG A 145 24.31 -15.39 -26.15
CA ARG A 145 23.75 -16.18 -25.04
C ARG A 145 22.44 -15.59 -24.55
N SER A 146 21.65 -16.41 -23.86
CA SER A 146 20.52 -15.91 -23.07
C SER A 146 21.02 -15.10 -21.88
N CYS A 147 20.22 -14.13 -21.45
CA CYS A 147 20.47 -13.26 -20.30
C CYS A 147 19.13 -12.88 -19.66
N GLY A 148 19.17 -12.38 -18.43
CA GLY A 148 17.98 -12.18 -17.62
C GLY A 148 17.46 -13.53 -17.15
N GLU A 149 17.38 -13.72 -15.83
CA GLU A 149 16.95 -14.98 -15.20
C GLU A 149 15.80 -15.64 -15.97
N ALA A 150 15.99 -16.88 -16.45
CA ALA A 150 14.97 -17.54 -17.26
C ALA A 150 13.98 -18.38 -16.41
N GLU A 151 14.36 -18.71 -15.18
CA GLU A 151 13.65 -19.66 -14.35
C GLU A 151 12.66 -18.92 -13.43
N GLY A 152 11.41 -19.38 -13.40
CA GLY A 152 10.40 -18.84 -12.48
C GLY A 152 9.75 -17.53 -12.89
N LEU A 153 10.15 -16.92 -14.02
CA LEU A 153 9.49 -15.72 -14.53
C LEU A 153 8.06 -16.00 -15.00
N SER A 154 7.10 -15.30 -14.43
CA SER A 154 5.74 -15.18 -14.96
C SER A 154 5.67 -14.10 -16.04
N ALA A 155 4.65 -14.17 -16.90
CA ALA A 155 4.41 -13.11 -17.88
C ALA A 155 3.97 -11.84 -17.13
N PRO A 156 4.46 -10.65 -17.53
CA PRO A 156 5.08 -10.29 -18.79
C PRO A 156 6.61 -10.49 -18.88
N CYS A 157 7.28 -10.86 -17.78
CA CYS A 157 8.72 -11.04 -17.79
C CYS A 157 9.18 -12.14 -18.75
N LYS A 158 10.35 -11.92 -19.32
CA LYS A 158 10.99 -12.85 -20.25
C LYS A 158 12.50 -12.61 -20.29
N PRO A 159 13.28 -13.68 -20.52
CA PRO A 159 14.71 -13.53 -20.75
C PRO A 159 14.98 -12.81 -22.08
N GLY A 160 16.15 -12.21 -22.17
CA GLY A 160 16.69 -11.56 -23.37
C GLY A 160 17.86 -12.33 -23.99
N GLN A 161 18.60 -11.63 -24.85
CA GLN A 161 19.83 -12.12 -25.45
C GLN A 161 20.95 -11.07 -25.37
N GLN A 162 22.15 -11.52 -25.01
CA GLN A 162 23.37 -10.75 -25.16
C GLN A 162 24.17 -11.23 -26.37
N THR A 163 24.89 -10.29 -26.99
CA THR A 163 25.86 -10.57 -28.04
C THR A 163 27.23 -10.08 -27.62
N CYS A 164 28.25 -10.90 -27.82
CA CYS A 164 29.63 -10.54 -27.57
C CYS A 164 30.12 -9.51 -28.61
N GLY A 165 30.49 -8.33 -28.12
CA GLY A 165 31.00 -7.22 -28.93
C GLY A 165 32.39 -7.46 -29.52
N GLU A 166 32.80 -6.59 -30.44
CA GLU A 166 34.17 -6.62 -31.00
C GLU A 166 35.24 -6.23 -29.97
N ASP A 167 34.84 -5.53 -28.91
CA ASP A 167 35.66 -5.17 -27.75
C ASP A 167 35.84 -6.32 -26.75
N GLY A 168 35.16 -7.45 -26.97
CA GLY A 168 35.21 -8.61 -26.09
C GLY A 168 34.38 -8.44 -24.81
N SER A 169 33.37 -7.58 -24.83
CA SER A 169 32.39 -7.42 -23.74
C SER A 169 30.98 -7.79 -24.20
N TRP A 170 30.14 -8.26 -23.28
CA TRP A 170 28.74 -8.53 -23.58
C TRP A 170 27.97 -7.22 -23.79
N SER A 171 27.01 -7.24 -24.72
CA SER A 171 26.02 -6.16 -24.87
C SER A 171 25.05 -6.11 -23.69
N ASP A 172 24.21 -5.09 -23.65
CA ASP A 172 22.99 -5.12 -22.82
C ASP A 172 22.13 -6.35 -23.15
N CYS A 173 21.29 -6.73 -22.20
CA CYS A 173 20.38 -7.85 -22.34
C CYS A 173 19.16 -7.51 -23.22
N ASP A 174 19.32 -7.63 -24.54
CA ASP A 174 18.31 -7.19 -25.51
C ASP A 174 17.04 -8.03 -25.43
N GLY A 175 15.90 -7.34 -25.37
CA GLY A 175 14.57 -7.96 -25.38
C GLY A 175 14.13 -8.61 -24.08
N ALA A 176 14.94 -8.51 -23.01
CA ALA A 176 14.53 -8.92 -21.68
C ALA A 176 13.44 -8.00 -21.10
N VAL A 177 12.58 -8.59 -20.30
CA VAL A 177 11.70 -7.91 -19.36
C VAL A 177 11.99 -8.59 -18.03
N LEU A 178 12.74 -7.90 -17.18
CA LEU A 178 13.21 -8.44 -15.90
C LEU A 178 12.20 -8.06 -14.79
N PRO A 179 12.14 -8.85 -13.71
CA PRO A 179 11.44 -8.45 -12.50
C PRO A 179 11.89 -7.08 -12.02
N GLU A 180 10.93 -6.24 -11.69
CA GLU A 180 11.13 -4.99 -10.97
C GLU A 180 10.16 -4.94 -9.78
N LEU A 181 10.27 -3.92 -8.95
CA LEU A 181 9.30 -3.73 -7.86
C LEU A 181 7.89 -3.50 -8.42
N GLU A 182 6.87 -4.04 -7.73
CA GLU A 182 5.48 -3.88 -8.12
C GLU A 182 5.01 -2.42 -8.25
N VAL A 183 4.35 -2.13 -9.37
CA VAL A 183 3.72 -0.83 -9.64
C VAL A 183 2.22 -0.97 -9.44
N CYS A 184 1.77 -0.66 -8.24
CA CYS A 184 0.38 -0.87 -7.84
C CYS A 184 -0.65 -0.11 -8.70
N GLY A 185 -1.64 -0.85 -9.20
CA GLY A 185 -2.79 -0.36 -9.93
C GLY A 185 -2.55 -0.17 -11.43
N ASP A 186 -1.50 -0.80 -11.98
CA ASP A 186 -1.25 -0.83 -13.42
C ASP A 186 -1.76 -2.11 -14.11
N ASP A 187 -2.35 -3.04 -13.34
CA ASP A 187 -2.84 -4.34 -13.79
C ASP A 187 -1.73 -5.21 -14.44
N ILE A 188 -0.47 -5.00 -14.07
CA ILE A 188 0.71 -5.74 -14.54
C ILE A 188 1.39 -6.44 -13.34
N ASP A 189 1.91 -7.64 -13.60
CA ASP A 189 2.79 -8.40 -12.69
C ASP A 189 4.23 -7.92 -12.97
N ASN A 190 4.69 -6.89 -12.26
CA ASN A 190 5.98 -6.24 -12.54
C ASN A 190 7.15 -6.99 -11.89
N ASP A 191 6.90 -7.67 -10.77
CA ASP A 191 7.89 -8.52 -10.10
C ASP A 191 7.91 -9.95 -10.65
N CYS A 192 6.95 -10.28 -11.51
CA CYS A 192 6.85 -11.51 -12.26
C CYS A 192 6.76 -12.75 -11.38
N ASN A 193 6.19 -12.59 -10.18
CA ASN A 193 5.92 -13.66 -9.23
C ASN A 193 4.65 -14.48 -9.60
N GLY A 194 3.86 -14.00 -10.57
CA GLY A 194 2.63 -14.64 -11.07
C GLY A 194 1.35 -14.06 -10.49
N GLU A 195 1.44 -13.03 -9.65
CA GLU A 195 0.34 -12.31 -9.03
C GLU A 195 0.39 -10.84 -9.45
N VAL A 196 -0.68 -10.37 -10.11
CA VAL A 196 -0.80 -8.98 -10.55
C VAL A 196 -1.11 -8.09 -9.35
N ASP A 197 -0.41 -6.96 -9.23
CA ASP A 197 -0.60 -5.96 -8.17
C ASP A 197 -0.52 -6.54 -6.73
N ASP A 198 0.36 -7.53 -6.50
CA ASP A 198 0.72 -8.02 -5.15
C ASP A 198 1.70 -7.07 -4.45
N GLY A 199 1.94 -7.25 -3.14
CA GLY A 199 2.94 -6.47 -2.39
C GLY A 199 2.57 -5.00 -2.21
N CYS A 200 1.43 -4.60 -2.75
CA CYS A 200 0.82 -3.30 -2.58
C CYS A 200 0.32 -3.18 -1.14
N GLU A 201 1.18 -2.71 -0.24
CA GLU A 201 0.73 -2.26 1.06
C GLU A 201 -0.44 -1.30 0.85
N THR A 202 -1.61 -1.72 1.32
CA THR A 202 -2.82 -0.94 1.18
C THR A 202 -2.65 0.33 1.99
N ASP A 203 -2.27 1.41 1.32
CA ASP A 203 -2.81 2.74 1.64
C ASP A 203 -4.33 2.61 1.50
N ALA A 204 -4.97 2.18 2.59
CA ALA A 204 -6.41 2.08 2.74
C ALA A 204 -6.98 3.50 2.78
N GLY A 205 -6.99 4.15 1.62
CA GLY A 205 -7.52 5.49 1.41
C GLY A 205 -8.14 5.69 0.02
N THR A 206 -8.03 4.72 -0.89
CA THR A 206 -8.74 4.78 -2.16
C THR A 206 -9.51 3.49 -2.37
N GLY A 207 -10.83 3.60 -2.43
CA GLY A 207 -11.72 2.54 -2.88
C GLY A 207 -11.41 2.16 -4.33
N GLY A 208 -10.37 1.36 -4.53
CA GLY A 208 -10.28 0.46 -5.66
C GLY A 208 -11.24 -0.69 -5.36
N THR A 209 -12.32 -0.78 -6.12
CA THR A 209 -13.15 -1.99 -6.12
C THR A 209 -12.25 -3.17 -6.45
N GLY A 210 -11.87 -3.92 -5.42
CA GLY A 210 -11.10 -5.14 -5.52
C GLY A 210 -11.69 -6.02 -6.62
N GLY A 211 -10.79 -6.49 -7.49
CA GLY A 211 -11.10 -7.45 -8.51
C GLY A 211 -11.82 -8.65 -7.93
N THR A 212 -12.93 -9.02 -8.54
CA THR A 212 -13.38 -10.40 -8.48
C THR A 212 -12.43 -11.24 -9.33
N GLY A 213 -11.29 -11.62 -8.76
CA GLY A 213 -10.43 -12.71 -9.23
C GLY A 213 -11.14 -14.04 -8.99
N GLY A 214 -12.20 -14.29 -9.75
CA GLY A 214 -12.97 -15.52 -9.73
C GLY A 214 -12.17 -16.67 -10.33
N THR A 215 -11.92 -17.67 -9.49
CA THR A 215 -11.43 -19.02 -9.82
C THR A 215 -11.85 -19.53 -11.20
N GLY A 216 -10.88 -20.06 -11.96
CA GLY A 216 -11.11 -20.83 -13.18
C GLY A 216 -12.07 -22.00 -12.95
N GLY A 217 -13.28 -21.88 -13.47
CA GLY A 217 -14.30 -22.92 -13.53
C GLY A 217 -14.60 -23.29 -14.98
N THR A 218 -14.34 -24.55 -15.32
CA THR A 218 -14.58 -25.13 -16.65
C THR A 218 -16.06 -25.16 -17.04
N GLY A 219 -16.36 -24.76 -18.28
CA GLY A 219 -17.40 -25.35 -19.13
C GLY A 219 -18.87 -25.01 -18.82
N GLY A 220 -19.48 -24.12 -19.61
CA GLY A 220 -20.91 -23.89 -19.60
C GLY A 220 -21.47 -23.56 -20.99
N THR A 221 -21.94 -24.57 -21.72
CA THR A 221 -22.91 -24.41 -22.81
C THR A 221 -24.33 -24.41 -22.24
N GLY A 222 -25.20 -23.50 -22.68
CA GLY A 222 -26.65 -23.75 -22.64
C GLY A 222 -27.56 -22.59 -22.20
N ALA A 223 -27.88 -21.73 -23.17
CA ALA A 223 -29.17 -21.11 -23.47
C ALA A 223 -30.36 -21.13 -22.46
N SER A 224 -31.01 -19.96 -22.39
CA SER A 224 -32.44 -19.71 -22.71
C SER A 224 -33.36 -19.19 -21.60
N GLY A 225 -33.98 -18.04 -21.90
CA GLY A 225 -35.30 -17.60 -21.42
C GLY A 225 -35.24 -16.41 -20.44
N GLY A 226 -35.86 -15.26 -20.63
CA GLY A 226 -36.85 -14.81 -21.60
C GLY A 226 -37.89 -13.92 -20.89
N SER A 227 -38.12 -12.71 -21.44
CA SER A 227 -39.25 -11.78 -21.19
C SER A 227 -39.28 -11.07 -19.82
N GLY A 228 -39.62 -9.78 -19.67
CA GLY A 228 -40.05 -8.74 -20.60
C GLY A 228 -40.66 -7.56 -19.82
N GLY A 229 -40.62 -6.35 -20.41
CA GLY A 229 -41.39 -5.15 -20.01
C GLY A 229 -40.86 -4.39 -18.79
N SER A 230 -41.06 -3.08 -18.62
CA SER A 230 -41.71 -2.04 -19.42
C SER A 230 -41.40 -0.70 -18.72
N THR A 231 -41.15 0.35 -19.50
CA THR A 231 -41.48 1.77 -19.23
C THR A 231 -41.01 2.47 -17.93
N GLY A 232 -40.08 3.41 -18.10
CA GLY A 232 -40.29 4.85 -17.85
C GLY A 232 -40.44 5.35 -16.41
N GLY A 233 -39.60 6.32 -16.02
CA GLY A 233 -39.84 7.15 -14.83
C GLY A 233 -38.69 8.09 -14.51
N THR A 234 -38.77 9.32 -14.99
CA THR A 234 -38.09 10.50 -14.42
C THR A 234 -38.49 10.65 -12.95
N GLY A 235 -37.54 10.84 -12.04
CA GLY A 235 -37.83 11.14 -10.64
C GLY A 235 -36.58 11.34 -9.82
N GLY A 236 -36.04 12.57 -9.84
CA GLY A 236 -35.22 13.04 -8.74
C GLY A 236 -36.12 13.18 -7.51
N THR A 237 -35.75 12.50 -6.44
CA THR A 237 -36.21 12.79 -5.08
C THR A 237 -35.01 12.60 -4.15
N SER A 238 -34.72 13.68 -3.43
CA SER A 238 -33.77 13.89 -2.34
C SER A 238 -33.05 12.66 -1.77
N PRO A 239 -31.73 12.71 -1.60
CA PRO A 239 -31.12 11.94 -0.53
C PRO A 239 -31.69 12.42 0.81
N SER A 240 -31.84 11.49 1.75
CA SER A 240 -32.13 11.80 3.14
C SER A 240 -31.13 12.81 3.68
N ASN A 241 -31.57 13.67 4.60
CA ASN A 241 -30.69 14.58 5.33
C ASN A 241 -29.55 13.79 5.98
N GLU A 242 -28.34 14.33 5.93
CA GLU A 242 -27.16 13.78 6.56
C GLU A 242 -27.39 13.54 8.06
N VAL A 243 -26.85 12.42 8.57
CA VAL A 243 -26.86 12.10 9.99
C VAL A 243 -25.48 12.42 10.54
N CYS A 244 -25.31 13.66 11.01
CA CYS A 244 -24.02 14.15 11.48
C CYS A 244 -23.39 13.29 12.60
N ASP A 245 -22.06 13.25 12.60
CA ASP A 245 -21.16 12.59 13.57
C ASP A 245 -21.26 11.06 13.58
N ASN A 246 -21.66 10.45 12.46
CA ASN A 246 -21.63 9.00 12.32
C ASN A 246 -20.45 8.48 11.48
N GLY A 247 -19.68 9.39 10.85
CA GLY A 247 -18.50 9.06 10.06
C GLY A 247 -18.81 8.37 8.72
N LEU A 248 -20.05 8.50 8.23
CA LEU A 248 -20.52 7.96 6.95
C LEU A 248 -21.00 9.12 6.05
N ASP A 249 -20.93 8.91 4.74
CA ASP A 249 -21.52 9.78 3.71
C ASP A 249 -22.92 9.23 3.38
N ASP A 250 -23.93 9.67 4.14
CA ASP A 250 -25.29 9.11 4.08
C ASP A 250 -26.08 9.59 2.86
N ASP A 251 -25.76 10.79 2.35
CA ASP A 251 -26.37 11.42 1.18
C ASP A 251 -25.63 11.12 -0.14
N LYS A 252 -24.40 10.60 -0.04
CA LYS A 252 -23.52 10.17 -1.12
C LYS A 252 -23.07 11.30 -2.03
N ASN A 253 -22.94 12.50 -1.49
CA ASN A 253 -22.43 13.67 -2.20
C ASN A 253 -20.89 13.70 -2.26
N GLY A 254 -20.22 12.77 -1.56
CA GLY A 254 -18.77 12.66 -1.51
C GLY A 254 -18.11 13.44 -0.37
N LEU A 255 -18.89 13.96 0.57
CA LEU A 255 -18.44 14.63 1.78
C LEU A 255 -19.01 13.87 2.99
N ILE A 256 -18.15 13.50 3.93
CA ILE A 256 -18.58 12.83 5.17
C ILE A 256 -19.12 13.89 6.12
N ASP A 257 -20.32 13.66 6.67
CA ASP A 257 -20.97 14.51 7.68
C ASP A 257 -21.18 16.00 7.24
N ASP A 258 -21.56 16.25 5.97
CA ASP A 258 -21.98 17.58 5.47
C ASP A 258 -23.52 17.81 5.69
N ASP A 259 -24.12 18.92 5.28
CA ASP A 259 -25.48 19.37 5.71
C ASP A 259 -26.71 18.51 5.29
#